data_AF-A0A953TWE6-F1
#
_entry.id   AF-A0A953TWE6-F1
#
_cell.length_a   1.000
_cell.length_b   1.000
_cell.length_c   1.000
_cell.angle_alpha   90.00
_cell.angle_beta   90.00
_cell.angle_gamma   90.00
#
_symmetry.space_group_name_H-M   'P 1'
#
loop_
_entity.id
_entity.type
_entity.pdbx_description
1 polymer ?
#
loop_
_entity_poly.entity_id
_entity_poly.type
_entity_poly.pdbx_seq_one_letter_code
_entity_poly.pdbx_strand_id
1 'polypeptide(L)'
;MSAFLNAELESITAVVLDALDVLARARAGGADAVPDPAALIFLLRRYLASDRDDLRDALGEALAPALARAAAETRSLECAAWLTLFSEASAISDDDRLPSAAAALIADLRRAWPSTDVVEQGMASVDACLRAANLVDPQDLVPAAIDELERVVGHAYQPGDGIAHTIHSHVHARGSLGDHVRSASALLTAFEISGRLPYSMLAEELMQTARRDLQGATDFIARCEGCRVLSRLAALHADEAYRGAAVIAPHVDYRADAERVITALSSDPLARGSGAGEYGLALLAALDAR
;
A
#
# COMPACT_ATOMS: atom_id res chain seq x y z
N MET A 1 -11.46 -10.70 -19.94
CA MET A 1 -10.64 -9.96 -18.95
C MET A 1 -9.99 -10.86 -17.90
N SER A 2 -10.73 -11.74 -17.20
CA SER A 2 -10.15 -12.62 -16.15
C SER A 2 -9.01 -13.52 -16.63
N ALA A 3 -9.18 -14.24 -17.75
CA ALA A 3 -8.10 -15.06 -18.32
C ALA A 3 -6.86 -14.23 -18.75
N PHE A 4 -7.07 -12.99 -19.20
CA PHE A 4 -5.97 -12.08 -19.55
C PHE A 4 -5.21 -11.63 -18.31
N LEU A 5 -5.90 -11.15 -17.27
CA LEU A 5 -5.26 -10.74 -16.02
C LEU A 5 -4.55 -11.90 -15.30
N ASN A 6 -5.09 -13.12 -15.36
CA ASN A 6 -4.41 -14.29 -14.79
C ASN A 6 -3.13 -14.64 -15.56
N ALA A 7 -3.14 -14.58 -16.89
CA ALA A 7 -1.92 -14.78 -17.69
C ALA A 7 -0.89 -13.67 -17.42
N GLU A 8 -1.36 -12.44 -17.26
CA GLU A 8 -0.53 -11.29 -16.89
C GLU A 8 0.07 -11.47 -15.50
N LEU A 9 -0.70 -11.95 -14.53
CA LEU A 9 -0.23 -12.26 -13.17
C LEU A 9 0.90 -13.29 -13.16
N GLU A 10 0.78 -14.37 -13.94
CA GLU A 10 1.88 -15.35 -14.08
C GLU A 10 3.11 -14.73 -14.76
N SER A 11 2.91 -13.88 -15.77
CA SER A 11 4.00 -13.16 -16.41
C SER A 11 4.75 -12.24 -15.44
N ILE A 12 4.02 -11.50 -14.58
CA ILE A 12 4.63 -10.62 -13.59
C ILE A 12 5.30 -11.42 -12.47
N THR A 13 4.72 -12.56 -12.07
CA THR A 13 5.36 -13.50 -11.12
C THR A 13 6.73 -13.92 -11.63
N ALA A 14 6.84 -14.33 -12.90
CA ALA A 14 8.10 -14.73 -13.50
C ALA A 14 9.13 -13.58 -13.57
N VAL A 15 8.69 -12.36 -13.89
CA VAL A 15 9.56 -11.17 -13.93
C VAL A 15 10.14 -10.86 -12.55
N VAL A 16 9.30 -10.92 -11.51
CA VAL A 16 9.75 -10.63 -10.14
C VAL A 16 10.72 -11.70 -9.64
N LEU A 17 10.48 -12.98 -9.95
CA LEU A 17 11.42 -14.06 -9.61
C LEU A 17 12.79 -13.88 -10.29
N ASP A 18 12.81 -13.60 -11.60
CA ASP A 18 14.07 -13.35 -12.33
C ASP A 18 14.83 -12.14 -11.74
N ALA A 19 14.11 -11.08 -11.36
CA ALA A 19 14.71 -9.92 -10.70
C ALA A 19 15.34 -10.30 -9.35
N LEU A 20 14.68 -11.14 -8.53
CA LEU A 20 15.25 -11.62 -7.27
C LEU A 20 16.51 -12.49 -7.49
N ASP A 21 16.50 -13.34 -8.52
CA ASP A 21 17.67 -14.16 -8.88
C ASP A 21 18.85 -13.30 -9.34
N VAL A 22 18.59 -12.22 -10.07
CA VAL A 22 19.62 -11.23 -10.44
C VAL A 22 20.18 -10.56 -9.19
N LEU A 23 19.34 -10.13 -8.25
CA LEU A 23 19.77 -9.51 -7.00
C LEU A 23 20.57 -10.49 -6.12
N ALA A 24 20.14 -11.75 -6.01
CA ALA A 24 20.84 -12.79 -5.27
C ALA A 24 22.26 -13.02 -5.83
N ARG A 25 22.40 -13.11 -7.16
CA ARG A 25 23.72 -13.22 -7.83
C ARG A 25 24.59 -11.99 -7.61
N ALA A 26 24.01 -10.79 -7.68
CA ALA A 26 24.74 -9.55 -7.43
C ALA A 26 25.28 -9.50 -5.99
N ARG A 27 24.47 -9.90 -5.00
CA ARG A 27 24.90 -10.02 -3.60
C ARG A 27 26.01 -11.04 -3.39
N ALA A 28 25.93 -12.20 -4.04
CA ALA A 28 27.00 -13.19 -3.99
C ALA A 28 28.33 -12.65 -4.58
N GLY A 29 28.25 -11.69 -5.50
CA GLY A 29 29.38 -10.92 -6.02
C GLY A 29 29.83 -9.73 -5.18
N GLY A 30 29.21 -9.49 -4.01
CA GLY A 30 29.55 -8.40 -3.08
C GLY A 30 28.82 -7.08 -3.33
N ALA A 31 27.82 -7.03 -4.21
CA ALA A 31 27.00 -5.83 -4.39
C ALA A 31 26.00 -5.66 -3.25
N ASP A 32 25.74 -4.41 -2.86
CA ASP A 32 24.67 -4.05 -1.92
C ASP A 32 23.31 -3.98 -2.64
N ALA A 33 22.89 -5.12 -3.19
CA ALA A 33 21.67 -5.27 -3.97
C ALA A 33 20.55 -5.82 -3.08
N VAL A 34 19.41 -5.13 -2.99
CA VAL A 34 18.35 -5.48 -2.03
C VAL A 34 17.02 -5.67 -2.75
N PRO A 35 16.20 -6.66 -2.35
CA PRO A 35 14.84 -6.78 -2.84
C PRO A 35 13.98 -5.56 -2.49
N ASP A 36 13.05 -5.25 -3.40
CA ASP A 36 12.00 -4.26 -3.19
C ASP A 36 10.88 -4.83 -2.27
N PRO A 37 10.39 -4.08 -1.26
CA PRO A 37 9.34 -4.57 -0.37
C PRO A 37 8.05 -4.96 -1.11
N ALA A 38 7.61 -4.18 -2.10
CA ALA A 38 6.38 -4.46 -2.83
C ALA A 38 6.50 -5.74 -3.67
N ALA A 39 7.67 -5.99 -4.28
CA ALA A 39 7.98 -7.25 -4.94
C ALA A 39 7.87 -8.46 -4.00
N LEU A 40 8.37 -8.35 -2.77
CA LEU A 40 8.27 -9.42 -1.77
C LEU A 40 6.84 -9.62 -1.26
N ILE A 41 6.09 -8.56 -0.99
CA ILE A 41 4.66 -8.66 -0.62
C ILE A 41 3.88 -9.33 -1.75
N PHE A 42 4.16 -8.97 -3.00
CA PHE A 42 3.53 -9.57 -4.16
C PHE A 42 3.77 -11.09 -4.21
N LEU A 43 5.03 -11.53 -4.11
CA LEU A 43 5.35 -12.96 -4.11
C LEU A 43 4.76 -13.69 -2.89
N LEU A 44 4.72 -13.04 -1.72
CA LEU A 44 4.12 -13.60 -0.52
C LEU A 44 2.63 -13.91 -0.72
N ARG A 45 1.88 -12.96 -1.27
CA ARG A 45 0.45 -13.15 -1.58
C ARG A 45 0.24 -14.19 -2.68
N ARG A 46 1.14 -14.25 -3.67
CA ARG A 46 1.15 -15.31 -4.70
C ARG A 46 1.40 -16.68 -4.10
N TYR A 47 2.33 -16.79 -3.15
CA TYR A 47 2.59 -18.02 -2.41
C TYR A 47 1.32 -18.46 -1.65
N LEU A 48 0.69 -17.57 -0.89
CA LEU A 48 -0.53 -17.90 -0.15
C LEU A 48 -1.69 -18.35 -1.04
N ALA A 49 -1.79 -17.82 -2.26
CA ALA A 49 -2.83 -18.20 -3.21
C ALA A 49 -2.56 -19.52 -3.96
N SER A 50 -1.31 -20.01 -3.99
CA SER A 50 -0.93 -21.12 -4.88
C SER A 50 -0.13 -22.26 -4.22
N ASP A 51 0.39 -22.05 -3.01
CA ASP A 51 1.28 -22.96 -2.28
C ASP A 51 2.47 -23.48 -3.10
N ARG A 52 3.00 -22.62 -3.98
CA ARG A 52 4.10 -22.95 -4.87
C ARG A 52 5.46 -22.93 -4.16
N ASP A 53 6.17 -24.04 -4.24
CA ASP A 53 7.48 -24.24 -3.59
C ASP A 53 8.54 -23.24 -4.08
N ASP A 54 8.56 -22.92 -5.37
CA ASP A 54 9.53 -21.98 -5.94
C ASP A 54 9.38 -20.56 -5.39
N LEU A 55 8.14 -20.15 -5.07
CA LEU A 55 7.87 -18.87 -4.42
C LEU A 55 8.35 -18.87 -2.97
N ARG A 56 8.12 -19.97 -2.25
CA ARG A 56 8.58 -20.12 -0.86
C ARG A 56 10.10 -20.05 -0.77
N ASP A 57 10.81 -20.74 -1.65
CA ASP A 57 12.27 -20.76 -1.67
C ASP A 57 12.84 -19.36 -1.97
N ALA A 58 12.30 -18.68 -2.99
CA ALA A 58 12.70 -17.31 -3.35
C ALA A 58 12.45 -16.31 -2.20
N LEU A 59 11.31 -16.41 -1.51
CA LEU A 59 10.99 -15.60 -0.34
C LEU A 59 11.96 -15.85 0.82
N GLY A 60 12.27 -17.12 1.11
CA GLY A 60 13.21 -17.50 2.16
C GLY A 60 14.60 -16.90 1.95
N GLU A 61 15.11 -16.92 0.72
CA GLU A 61 16.41 -16.35 0.37
C GLU A 61 16.44 -14.80 0.39
N ALA A 62 15.30 -14.16 0.13
CA ALA A 62 15.18 -12.71 0.03
C ALA A 62 14.81 -12.01 1.36
N LEU A 63 14.18 -12.71 2.32
CA LEU A 63 13.77 -12.10 3.59
C LEU A 63 14.95 -11.80 4.53
N ALA A 64 15.98 -12.65 4.54
CA ALA A 64 17.17 -12.42 5.36
C ALA A 64 17.90 -11.09 5.05
N PRO A 65 18.23 -10.74 3.78
CA PRO A 65 18.80 -9.43 3.45
C PRO A 65 17.80 -8.29 3.63
N ALA A 66 16.49 -8.53 3.46
CA ALA A 66 15.46 -7.52 3.72
C ALA A 66 15.48 -7.03 5.18
N LEU A 67 15.60 -7.94 6.15
CA LEU A 67 15.74 -7.60 7.58
C LEU A 67 16.94 -6.68 7.83
N ALA A 68 18.09 -6.98 7.22
CA ALA A 68 19.30 -6.16 7.36
C ALA A 68 19.11 -4.76 6.75
N ARG A 69 18.46 -4.66 5.58
CA ARG A 69 18.19 -3.36 4.94
C ARG A 69 17.21 -2.52 5.73
N ALA A 70 16.13 -3.12 6.23
CA ALA A 70 15.11 -2.42 6.98
C ALA A 70 15.68 -1.79 8.26
N ALA A 71 16.61 -2.48 8.94
CA ALA A 71 17.30 -1.96 10.12
C ALA A 71 18.18 -0.72 9.85
N ALA A 72 18.57 -0.48 8.59
CA ALA A 72 19.36 0.68 8.18
C ALA A 72 18.51 1.79 7.52
N GLU A 73 17.20 1.57 7.33
CA GLU A 73 16.33 2.54 6.67
C GLU A 73 15.87 3.63 7.66
N THR A 74 15.79 4.86 7.16
CA THR A 74 15.43 6.03 7.97
C THR A 74 14.33 6.87 7.32
N ARG A 75 14.04 6.64 6.03
CA ARG A 75 12.99 7.34 5.30
C ARG A 75 11.64 6.74 5.65
N SER A 76 10.71 7.57 6.16
CA SER A 76 9.41 7.12 6.66
C SER A 76 8.60 6.28 5.66
N LEU A 77 8.59 6.66 4.38
CA LEU A 77 7.89 5.89 3.33
C LEU A 77 8.40 4.45 3.21
N GLU A 78 9.70 4.27 3.38
CA GLU A 78 10.38 3.00 3.15
C GLU A 78 10.30 2.15 4.41
N CYS A 79 10.43 2.77 5.59
CA CYS A 79 10.09 2.14 6.85
C CYS A 79 8.65 1.61 6.85
N ALA A 80 7.68 2.37 6.32
CA ALA A 80 6.29 1.95 6.19
C ALA A 80 6.12 0.76 5.20
N ALA A 81 6.86 0.76 4.08
CA ALA A 81 6.85 -0.34 3.12
C ALA A 81 7.44 -1.63 3.74
N TRP A 82 8.57 -1.53 4.44
CA TRP A 82 9.17 -2.65 5.17
C TRP A 82 8.26 -3.17 6.29
N LEU A 83 7.59 -2.28 7.02
CA LEU A 83 6.65 -2.66 8.08
C LEU A 83 5.48 -3.46 7.50
N THR A 84 4.94 -3.03 6.36
CA THR A 84 3.87 -3.76 5.67
C THR A 84 4.33 -5.17 5.28
N LEU A 85 5.54 -5.31 4.70
CA LEU A 85 6.11 -6.62 4.36
C LEU A 85 6.24 -7.52 5.59
N PHE A 86 6.86 -7.03 6.67
CA PHE A 86 7.10 -7.86 7.86
C PHE A 86 5.81 -8.19 8.60
N SER A 87 4.80 -7.33 8.53
CA SER A 87 3.48 -7.64 9.07
C SER A 87 2.82 -8.81 8.36
N GLU A 88 2.85 -8.82 7.02
CA GLU A 88 2.28 -9.94 6.26
C GLU A 88 3.14 -11.21 6.40
N ALA A 89 4.46 -11.08 6.38
CA ALA A 89 5.36 -12.23 6.51
C ALA A 89 5.25 -12.89 7.89
N SER A 90 5.09 -12.10 8.97
CA SER A 90 4.93 -12.62 10.34
C SER A 90 3.64 -13.43 10.52
N ALA A 91 2.63 -13.22 9.66
CA ALA A 91 1.38 -13.98 9.75
C ALA A 91 1.54 -15.44 9.29
N ILE A 92 2.63 -15.78 8.59
CA ILE A 92 2.82 -17.08 7.94
C ILE A 92 4.19 -17.72 8.21
N SER A 93 5.06 -17.04 8.96
CA SER A 93 6.42 -17.47 9.26
C SER A 93 6.66 -17.48 10.76
N ASP A 94 7.31 -18.54 11.24
CA ASP A 94 7.73 -18.68 12.65
C ASP A 94 9.09 -17.99 12.93
N ASP A 95 9.59 -17.14 12.03
CA ASP A 95 10.85 -16.41 12.22
C ASP A 95 10.66 -15.20 13.14
N ASP A 96 11.00 -15.36 14.42
CA ASP A 96 10.90 -14.33 15.47
C ASP A 96 11.61 -13.00 15.13
N ARG A 97 12.51 -12.99 14.14
CA ARG A 97 13.16 -11.75 13.68
C ARG A 97 12.19 -10.83 12.96
N LEU A 98 11.16 -11.36 12.29
CA LEU A 98 10.15 -10.58 11.57
C LEU A 98 9.30 -9.71 12.51
N PRO A 99 8.62 -10.25 13.54
CA PRO A 99 7.87 -9.41 14.48
C PRO A 99 8.77 -8.45 15.25
N SER A 100 10.01 -8.86 15.57
CA SER A 100 11.00 -7.98 16.21
C SER A 100 11.37 -6.78 15.34
N ALA A 101 11.60 -6.99 14.04
CA ALA A 101 11.90 -5.92 13.09
C ALA A 101 10.68 -5.01 12.86
N ALA A 102 9.48 -5.59 12.77
CA ALA A 102 8.24 -4.83 12.65
C ALA A 102 8.01 -3.91 13.87
N ALA A 103 8.24 -4.41 15.09
CA ALA A 103 8.14 -3.62 16.31
C ALA A 103 9.14 -2.45 16.34
N ALA A 104 10.36 -2.65 15.86
CA ALA A 104 11.35 -1.58 15.73
C ALA A 104 10.90 -0.49 14.74
N LEU A 105 10.39 -0.89 13.57
CA LEU A 105 9.86 0.04 12.57
C LEU A 105 8.65 0.82 13.10
N ILE A 106 7.72 0.17 13.82
CA ILE A 106 6.60 0.84 14.50
C ILE A 106 7.13 1.91 15.46
N ALA A 107 8.13 1.58 16.28
CA ALA A 107 8.69 2.53 17.24
C ALA A 107 9.35 3.73 16.55
N ASP A 108 10.06 3.51 15.44
CA ASP A 108 10.73 4.57 14.68
C ASP A 108 9.73 5.48 13.95
N LEU A 109 8.72 4.90 13.31
CA LEU A 109 7.63 5.62 12.66
C LEU A 109 6.84 6.48 13.65
N ARG A 110 6.47 5.93 14.82
CA ARG A 110 5.80 6.67 15.89
C ARG A 110 6.65 7.82 16.43
N ARG A 111 7.97 7.63 16.54
CA ARG A 111 8.88 8.69 17.03
C ARG A 111 8.96 9.87 16.06
N ALA A 112 8.73 9.63 14.77
CA ALA A 112 8.66 10.68 13.76
C ALA A 112 7.36 11.49 13.80
N TRP A 113 6.34 11.03 14.54
CA TRP A 113 5.10 11.78 14.75
C TRP A 113 5.25 12.77 15.92
N PRO A 114 4.68 14.00 15.83
CA PRO A 114 3.91 14.56 14.71
C PRO A 114 4.79 15.33 13.68
N SER A 115 6.11 15.17 13.72
CA SER A 115 7.08 15.99 12.95
C SER A 115 7.11 15.71 11.44
N THR A 116 6.29 14.79 10.94
CA THR A 116 6.20 14.51 9.51
C THR A 116 5.22 15.49 8.86
N ASP A 117 5.75 16.46 8.11
CA ASP A 117 4.95 17.52 7.49
C ASP A 117 4.41 17.15 6.10
N VAL A 118 5.01 16.15 5.45
CA VAL A 118 4.59 15.67 4.12
C VAL A 118 3.48 14.65 4.29
N VAL A 119 2.31 14.93 3.71
CA VAL A 119 1.09 14.15 3.88
C VAL A 119 1.28 12.71 3.42
N GLU A 120 1.84 12.50 2.22
CA GLU A 120 2.13 11.17 1.69
C GLU A 120 2.90 10.29 2.69
N GLN A 121 3.96 10.85 3.31
CA GLN A 121 4.82 10.11 4.24
C GLN A 121 4.11 9.81 5.57
N GLY A 122 3.38 10.81 6.10
CA GLY A 122 2.62 10.65 7.33
C GLY A 122 1.53 9.59 7.19
N MET A 123 0.77 9.63 6.10
CA MET A 123 -0.33 8.71 5.85
C MET A 123 0.15 7.29 5.52
N ALA A 124 1.29 7.15 4.82
CA ALA A 124 1.94 5.83 4.65
C ALA A 124 2.34 5.21 5.99
N SER A 125 2.94 6.02 6.87
CA SER A 125 3.36 5.59 8.22
C SER A 125 2.15 5.14 9.06
N VAL A 126 1.06 5.91 9.03
CA VAL A 126 -0.16 5.57 9.75
C VAL A 126 -0.80 4.30 9.20
N ASP A 127 -0.94 4.17 7.87
CA ASP A 127 -1.51 2.95 7.27
C ASP A 127 -0.72 1.71 7.66
N ALA A 128 0.62 1.76 7.57
CA ALA A 128 1.49 0.65 7.93
C ALA A 128 1.39 0.29 9.43
N CYS A 129 1.36 1.28 10.32
CA CYS A 129 1.17 1.05 11.76
C CYS A 129 -0.19 0.40 12.07
N LEU A 130 -1.27 0.89 11.46
CA LEU A 130 -2.61 0.34 11.66
C LEU A 130 -2.70 -1.12 11.18
N ARG A 131 -2.11 -1.44 10.02
CA ARG A 131 -2.06 -2.81 9.48
C ARG A 131 -1.26 -3.77 10.37
N ALA A 132 -0.20 -3.28 11.00
CA ALA A 132 0.69 -4.06 11.85
C ALA A 132 0.25 -4.10 13.33
N ALA A 133 -0.96 -3.61 13.65
CA ALA A 133 -1.42 -3.49 15.04
C ALA A 133 -1.51 -4.83 15.79
N ASN A 134 -1.68 -5.94 15.08
CA ASN A 134 -1.70 -7.28 15.66
C ASN A 134 -0.32 -7.78 16.17
N LEU A 135 0.77 -7.11 15.82
CA LEU A 135 2.14 -7.49 16.21
C LEU A 135 2.58 -6.87 17.54
N VAL A 136 1.83 -5.88 18.03
CA VAL A 136 2.11 -5.16 19.29
C VAL A 136 0.80 -5.02 20.07
N ASP A 137 0.80 -4.27 21.18
CA ASP A 137 -0.44 -3.98 21.91
C ASP A 137 -1.35 -3.05 21.07
N PRO A 138 -2.52 -3.53 20.57
CA PRO A 138 -3.41 -2.70 19.78
C PRO A 138 -4.02 -1.55 20.59
N GLN A 139 -4.13 -1.69 21.92
CA GLN A 139 -4.71 -0.67 22.79
C GLN A 139 -3.81 0.56 22.93
N ASP A 140 -2.50 0.42 22.67
CA ASP A 140 -1.56 1.53 22.61
C ASP A 140 -1.41 2.06 21.18
N LEU A 141 -1.21 1.17 20.19
CA LEU A 141 -0.88 1.60 18.84
C LEU A 141 -2.06 2.22 18.07
N VAL A 142 -3.24 1.61 18.13
CA VAL A 142 -4.38 2.04 17.32
C VAL A 142 -4.83 3.47 17.67
N PRO A 143 -5.02 3.84 18.95
CA PRO A 143 -5.37 5.22 19.30
C PRO A 143 -4.33 6.22 18.82
N ALA A 144 -3.03 5.95 19.02
CA ALA A 144 -1.96 6.85 18.61
C ALA A 144 -1.91 7.06 17.08
N ALA A 145 -2.15 6.00 16.30
CA ALA A 145 -2.19 6.09 14.85
C ALA A 145 -3.45 6.82 14.34
N ILE A 146 -4.60 6.64 15.01
CA ILE A 146 -5.83 7.39 14.70
C ILE A 146 -5.66 8.88 15.03
N ASP A 147 -5.06 9.22 16.18
CA ASP A 147 -4.81 10.61 16.56
C ASP A 147 -3.89 11.30 15.53
N GLU A 148 -2.86 10.60 15.04
CA GLU A 148 -1.99 11.12 13.98
C GLU A 148 -2.73 11.29 12.64
N LEU A 149 -3.55 10.30 12.25
CA LEU A 149 -4.40 10.41 11.05
C LEU A 149 -5.31 11.65 11.12
N GLU A 150 -6.01 11.82 12.24
CA GLU A 150 -6.93 12.94 12.44
C GLU A 150 -6.19 14.27 12.48
N ARG A 151 -4.97 14.30 13.03
CA ARG A 151 -4.10 15.48 12.98
C ARG A 151 -3.72 15.85 11.54
N VAL A 152 -3.27 14.89 10.73
CA VAL A 152 -2.89 15.13 9.33
C VAL A 152 -4.09 15.64 8.54
N VAL A 153 -5.22 14.93 8.63
CA VAL A 153 -6.47 15.30 7.95
C VAL A 153 -6.94 16.68 8.39
N GLY A 154 -6.98 16.96 9.70
CA GLY A 154 -7.48 18.22 10.24
C GLY A 154 -6.72 19.47 9.80
N HIS A 155 -5.47 19.32 9.33
CA HIS A 155 -4.64 20.42 8.85
C HIS A 155 -4.49 20.46 7.32
N ALA A 156 -4.55 19.31 6.65
CA ALA A 156 -4.26 19.22 5.21
C ALA A 156 -5.51 19.09 4.33
N TYR A 157 -6.64 18.61 4.87
CA TYR A 157 -7.86 18.42 4.09
C TYR A 157 -8.65 19.74 3.96
N GLN A 158 -9.13 19.97 2.74
CA GLN A 158 -10.05 21.06 2.42
C GLN A 158 -11.25 20.48 1.66
N PRO A 159 -12.49 20.65 2.17
CA PRO A 159 -13.68 20.12 1.53
C PRO A 159 -13.81 20.51 0.06
N GLY A 160 -13.97 19.53 -0.82
CA GLY A 160 -14.07 19.71 -2.27
C GLY A 160 -12.76 19.97 -3.02
N ASP A 161 -11.69 20.37 -2.32
CA ASP A 161 -10.36 20.62 -2.91
C ASP A 161 -9.37 19.45 -2.69
N GLY A 162 -9.69 18.54 -1.76
CA GLY A 162 -8.91 17.34 -1.48
C GLY A 162 -7.92 17.53 -0.34
N ILE A 163 -6.76 16.90 -0.45
CA ILE A 163 -5.70 16.98 0.57
C ILE A 163 -4.45 17.69 0.02
N ALA A 164 -3.86 18.57 0.82
CA ALA A 164 -2.63 19.27 0.49
C ALA A 164 -1.41 18.35 0.54
N HIS A 165 -0.29 18.77 -0.07
CA HIS A 165 0.98 18.04 0.02
C HIS A 165 1.63 18.15 1.40
N THR A 166 1.44 19.28 2.09
CA THR A 166 2.00 19.52 3.43
C THR A 166 0.97 20.06 4.41
N ILE A 167 1.14 19.73 5.68
CA ILE A 167 0.24 20.05 6.81
C ILE A 167 0.26 21.55 7.17
N HIS A 168 1.33 22.28 6.80
CA HIS A 168 1.53 23.69 7.19
C HIS A 168 1.47 24.68 6.02
N SER A 169 1.09 24.25 4.82
CA SER A 169 1.01 25.17 3.69
C SER A 169 -0.13 26.17 3.87
N HIS A 170 0.20 27.44 4.10
CA HIS A 170 -0.76 28.56 4.15
C HIS A 170 -1.47 28.81 2.81
N VAL A 171 -0.95 28.23 1.73
CA VAL A 171 -1.60 28.19 0.42
C VAL A 171 -2.17 26.79 0.26
N HIS A 172 -3.50 26.67 0.25
CA HIS A 172 -4.21 25.40 0.04
C HIS A 172 -4.06 24.93 -1.41
N ALA A 173 -2.83 24.60 -1.80
CA ALA A 173 -2.57 23.92 -3.06
C ALA A 173 -2.89 22.44 -2.86
N ARG A 174 -3.81 21.94 -3.69
CA ARG A 174 -4.10 20.51 -3.80
C ARG A 174 -2.79 19.73 -3.98
N GLY A 175 -2.64 18.68 -3.20
CA GLY A 175 -1.49 17.77 -3.22
C GLY A 175 -1.45 16.89 -4.47
N SER A 176 -0.41 16.06 -4.53
CA SER A 176 -0.18 15.11 -5.60
C SER A 176 -1.15 13.92 -5.55
N LEU A 177 -1.08 13.05 -6.56
CA LEU A 177 -1.81 11.78 -6.56
C LEU A 177 -1.41 10.90 -5.36
N GLY A 178 -0.12 10.83 -5.03
CA GLY A 178 0.40 10.06 -3.89
C GLY A 178 -0.22 10.51 -2.57
N ASP A 179 -0.33 11.83 -2.35
CA ASP A 179 -0.96 12.38 -1.13
C ASP A 179 -2.41 11.89 -0.97
N HIS A 180 -3.22 11.94 -2.05
CA HIS A 180 -4.62 11.50 -2.01
C HIS A 180 -4.74 9.99 -1.82
N VAL A 181 -3.97 9.21 -2.57
CA VAL A 181 -4.04 7.74 -2.56
C VAL A 181 -3.59 7.17 -1.22
N ARG A 182 -2.46 7.65 -0.67
CA ARG A 182 -1.98 7.21 0.65
C ARG A 182 -2.96 7.59 1.75
N SER A 183 -3.52 8.79 1.67
CA SER A 183 -4.55 9.24 2.61
C SER A 183 -5.78 8.34 2.57
N ALA A 184 -6.29 8.07 1.36
CA ALA A 184 -7.43 7.18 1.17
C ALA A 184 -7.13 5.75 1.66
N SER A 185 -5.92 5.22 1.41
CA SER A 185 -5.54 3.88 1.93
C SER A 185 -5.59 3.83 3.45
N ALA A 186 -4.98 4.80 4.14
CA ALA A 186 -4.94 4.84 5.59
C ALA A 186 -6.34 5.05 6.20
N LEU A 187 -7.17 5.90 5.60
CA LEU A 187 -8.56 6.14 6.00
C LEU A 187 -9.41 4.87 5.89
N LEU A 188 -9.26 4.09 4.81
CA LEU A 188 -9.95 2.82 4.67
C LEU A 188 -9.49 1.81 5.73
N THR A 189 -8.20 1.78 6.06
CA THR A 189 -7.69 0.90 7.12
C THR A 189 -8.21 1.35 8.50
N ALA A 190 -8.28 2.66 8.76
CA ALA A 190 -8.89 3.19 9.98
C ALA A 190 -10.39 2.88 10.05
N PHE A 191 -11.11 2.90 8.93
CA PHE A 191 -12.51 2.47 8.86
C PHE A 191 -12.66 0.99 9.19
N GLU A 192 -11.85 0.12 8.58
CA GLU A 192 -11.87 -1.33 8.84
C GLU A 192 -11.65 -1.65 10.33
N ILE A 193 -10.79 -0.89 11.01
CA ILE A 193 -10.49 -1.09 12.44
C ILE A 193 -11.58 -0.51 13.35
N SER A 194 -12.11 0.66 13.02
CA SER A 194 -12.95 1.45 13.95
C SER A 194 -14.45 1.44 13.63
N GLY A 195 -14.84 1.10 12.40
CA GLY A 195 -16.20 1.23 11.89
C GLY A 195 -16.68 2.68 11.72
N ARG A 196 -15.80 3.68 11.90
CA ARG A 196 -16.17 5.10 11.80
C ARG A 196 -16.37 5.51 10.34
N LEU A 197 -17.63 5.60 9.92
CA LEU A 197 -18.06 5.98 8.56
C LEU A 197 -17.37 7.23 7.97
N PRO A 198 -17.06 8.31 8.73
CA PRO A 198 -16.38 9.47 8.16
C PRO A 198 -15.06 9.13 7.46
N TYR A 199 -14.34 8.09 7.90
CA TYR A 199 -13.07 7.73 7.28
C TYR A 199 -13.27 7.15 5.86
N SER A 200 -14.19 6.21 5.68
CA SER A 200 -14.45 5.63 4.35
C SER A 200 -15.06 6.65 3.40
N MET A 201 -15.95 7.53 3.90
CA MET A 201 -16.55 8.60 3.11
C MET A 201 -15.51 9.63 2.65
N LEU A 202 -14.57 10.01 3.53
CA LEU A 202 -13.47 10.90 3.15
C LEU A 202 -12.52 10.21 2.14
N ALA A 203 -12.20 8.94 2.34
CA ALA A 203 -11.42 8.18 1.35
C ALA A 203 -12.09 8.19 -0.03
N GLU A 204 -13.42 8.05 -0.07
CA GLU A 204 -14.22 8.12 -1.29
C GLU A 204 -14.07 9.50 -1.98
N GLU A 205 -14.24 10.60 -1.23
CA GLU A 205 -14.08 11.97 -1.73
C GLU A 205 -12.67 12.23 -2.29
N LEU A 206 -11.63 11.79 -1.57
CA LEU A 206 -10.24 11.97 -2.01
C LEU A 206 -9.98 11.24 -3.33
N MET A 207 -10.51 10.02 -3.48
CA MET A 207 -10.36 9.25 -4.73
C MET A 207 -11.17 9.83 -5.89
N GLN A 208 -12.35 10.39 -5.62
CA GLN A 208 -13.11 11.14 -6.63
C GLN A 208 -12.35 12.39 -7.09
N THR A 209 -11.74 13.11 -6.15
CA THR A 209 -10.89 14.28 -6.40
C THR A 209 -9.67 13.90 -7.26
N ALA A 210 -9.01 12.79 -6.95
CA ALA A 210 -7.83 12.26 -7.64
C ALA A 210 -8.12 11.56 -8.99
N ARG A 211 -9.39 11.38 -9.37
CA ARG A 211 -9.77 10.55 -10.53
C ARG A 211 -9.13 10.96 -11.86
N ARG A 212 -8.96 12.28 -12.09
CA ARG A 212 -8.32 12.78 -13.32
C ARG A 212 -6.83 12.41 -13.35
N ASP A 213 -6.15 12.49 -12.22
CA ASP A 213 -4.72 12.20 -12.12
C ASP A 213 -4.45 10.69 -12.26
N LEU A 214 -5.34 9.85 -11.73
CA LEU A 214 -5.30 8.40 -11.91
C LEU A 214 -5.37 7.95 -13.38
N GLN A 215 -6.09 8.72 -14.20
CA GLN A 215 -6.22 8.49 -15.64
C GLN A 215 -5.04 9.07 -16.44
N GLY A 216 -4.21 9.91 -15.81
CA GLY A 216 -3.01 10.46 -16.40
C GLY A 216 -1.87 9.44 -16.54
N ALA A 217 -0.78 9.85 -17.19
CA ALA A 217 0.41 9.02 -17.37
C ALA A 217 1.48 9.23 -16.27
N THR A 218 1.27 10.19 -15.38
CA THR A 218 2.26 10.57 -14.36
C THR A 218 2.10 9.71 -13.10
N ASP A 219 3.22 9.30 -12.52
CA ASP A 219 3.32 8.55 -11.26
C ASP A 219 2.73 7.12 -11.28
N PHE A 220 3.51 6.20 -11.83
CA PHE A 220 3.16 4.78 -11.96
C PHE A 220 2.84 4.10 -10.62
N ILE A 221 3.62 4.41 -9.57
CA ILE A 221 3.51 3.75 -8.27
C ILE A 221 2.22 4.21 -7.57
N ALA A 222 1.97 5.52 -7.53
CA ALA A 222 0.73 6.05 -6.97
C ALA A 222 -0.52 5.56 -7.72
N ARG A 223 -0.42 5.30 -9.04
CA ARG A 223 -1.50 4.70 -9.83
C ARG A 223 -1.73 3.22 -9.50
N CYS A 224 -0.67 2.44 -9.29
CA CYS A 224 -0.78 1.05 -8.83
C CYS A 224 -1.49 0.99 -7.48
N GLU A 225 -1.09 1.85 -6.55
CA GLU A 225 -1.74 1.95 -5.25
C GLU A 225 -3.18 2.48 -5.34
N GLY A 226 -3.42 3.47 -6.21
CA GLY A 226 -4.76 3.97 -6.49
C GLY A 226 -5.68 2.87 -7.00
N CYS A 227 -5.19 1.96 -7.84
CA CYS A 227 -5.93 0.77 -8.25
C CYS A 227 -6.32 -0.11 -7.04
N ARG A 228 -5.41 -0.32 -6.09
CA ARG A 228 -5.71 -1.07 -4.85
C ARG A 228 -6.78 -0.38 -4.00
N VAL A 229 -6.72 0.94 -3.87
CA VAL A 229 -7.72 1.72 -3.13
C VAL A 229 -9.08 1.64 -3.82
N LEU A 230 -9.14 1.77 -5.15
CA LEU A 230 -10.37 1.60 -5.93
C LEU A 230 -10.96 0.19 -5.76
N SER A 231 -10.12 -0.85 -5.75
CA SER A 231 -10.55 -2.22 -5.45
C SER A 231 -11.16 -2.37 -4.05
N ARG A 232 -10.57 -1.75 -3.02
CA ARG A 232 -11.13 -1.74 -1.66
C ARG A 232 -12.48 -1.01 -1.59
N LEU A 233 -12.59 0.15 -2.25
CA LEU A 233 -13.86 0.88 -2.35
C LEU A 233 -14.92 0.08 -3.10
N ALA A 234 -14.54 -0.64 -4.16
CA ALA A 234 -15.44 -1.53 -4.89
C ALA A 234 -15.99 -2.66 -4.00
N ALA A 235 -15.16 -3.24 -3.13
CA ALA A 235 -15.58 -4.24 -2.17
C ALA A 235 -16.55 -3.63 -1.12
N LEU A 236 -16.25 -2.44 -0.59
CA LEU A 236 -17.16 -1.73 0.33
C LEU A 236 -18.52 -1.43 -0.32
N HIS A 237 -18.54 -1.04 -1.60
CA HIS A 237 -19.80 -0.75 -2.30
C HIS A 237 -20.61 -2.02 -2.61
N ALA A 238 -19.97 -3.20 -2.61
CA ALA A 238 -20.68 -4.47 -2.72
C ALA A 238 -21.35 -4.88 -1.39
N ASP A 239 -20.85 -4.39 -0.25
CA ASP A 239 -21.39 -4.66 1.08
C ASP A 239 -22.74 -3.95 1.30
N GLU A 240 -23.78 -4.72 1.67
CA GLU A 240 -25.13 -4.18 1.90
C GLU A 240 -25.24 -3.32 3.15
N ALA A 241 -24.53 -3.66 4.23
CA ALA A 241 -24.53 -2.88 5.45
C ALA A 241 -23.86 -1.52 5.22
N TYR A 242 -22.75 -1.50 4.47
CA TYR A 242 -22.12 -0.26 4.06
C TYR A 242 -23.05 0.63 3.23
N ARG A 243 -23.69 0.05 2.20
CA ARG A 243 -24.66 0.78 1.34
C ARG A 243 -25.86 1.34 2.12
N GLY A 244 -26.27 0.66 3.19
CA GLY A 244 -27.35 1.13 4.06
C GLY A 244 -26.96 2.29 4.98
N ALA A 245 -25.66 2.49 5.23
CA ALA A 245 -25.16 3.44 6.22
C ALA A 245 -24.42 4.65 5.61
N ALA A 246 -23.72 4.47 4.49
CA ALA A 246 -22.91 5.50 3.86
C ALA A 246 -23.69 6.31 2.80
N VAL A 247 -23.32 7.59 2.64
CA VAL A 247 -23.79 8.41 1.52
C VAL A 247 -22.93 8.12 0.31
N ILE A 248 -23.42 7.24 -0.57
CA ILE A 248 -22.71 6.80 -1.77
C ILE A 248 -23.08 7.70 -2.95
N ALA A 249 -22.07 8.16 -3.70
CA ALA A 249 -22.30 8.89 -4.93
C ALA A 249 -22.97 7.96 -5.99
N PRO A 250 -24.14 8.31 -6.55
CA PRO A 250 -24.96 7.37 -7.33
C PRO A 250 -24.37 6.95 -8.68
N HIS A 251 -23.26 7.55 -9.11
CA HIS A 251 -22.66 7.38 -10.43
C HIS A 251 -21.23 6.82 -10.36
N VAL A 252 -20.77 6.44 -9.17
CA VAL A 252 -19.42 5.87 -9.02
C VAL A 252 -19.47 4.37 -9.24
N ASP A 253 -18.50 3.89 -10.01
CA ASP A 253 -18.27 2.47 -10.24
C ASP A 253 -16.77 2.22 -10.04
N TYR A 254 -16.40 2.03 -8.77
CA TYR A 254 -15.01 1.86 -8.37
C TYR A 254 -14.37 0.60 -8.94
N ARG A 255 -15.18 -0.42 -9.21
CA ARG A 255 -14.75 -1.63 -9.91
C ARG A 255 -14.33 -1.30 -11.33
N ALA A 256 -15.20 -0.62 -12.08
CA ALA A 256 -14.87 -0.20 -13.45
C ALA A 256 -13.72 0.82 -13.49
N ASP A 257 -13.59 1.68 -12.49
CA ASP A 257 -12.43 2.59 -12.36
C ASP A 257 -11.13 1.81 -12.13
N ALA A 258 -11.10 0.82 -11.23
CA ALA A 258 -9.93 -0.03 -11.01
C ALA A 258 -9.55 -0.79 -12.29
N GLU A 259 -10.53 -1.33 -13.02
CA GLU A 259 -10.28 -2.03 -14.29
C GLU A 259 -9.69 -1.12 -15.37
N ARG A 260 -10.14 0.15 -15.44
CA ARG A 260 -9.55 1.14 -16.35
C ARG A 260 -8.11 1.43 -16.00
N VAL A 261 -7.81 1.66 -14.72
CA VAL A 261 -6.46 1.97 -14.25
C VAL A 261 -5.51 0.79 -14.51
N ILE A 262 -5.88 -0.44 -14.13
CA ILE A 262 -5.00 -1.60 -14.28
C ILE A 262 -4.72 -1.93 -15.76
N THR A 263 -5.72 -1.74 -16.63
CA THR A 263 -5.55 -1.91 -18.08
C THR A 263 -4.56 -0.89 -18.62
N ALA A 264 -4.66 0.38 -18.19
CA ALA A 264 -3.70 1.40 -18.62
C ALA A 264 -2.26 1.08 -18.14
N LEU A 265 -2.10 0.59 -16.91
CA LEU A 265 -0.80 0.24 -16.33
C LEU A 265 -0.09 -0.90 -17.06
N SER A 266 -0.82 -1.86 -17.66
CA SER A 266 -0.24 -2.98 -18.43
C SER A 266 0.69 -2.55 -19.57
N SER A 267 0.49 -1.34 -20.10
CA SER A 267 1.28 -0.81 -21.21
C SER A 267 2.53 -0.03 -20.77
N ASP A 268 2.68 0.22 -19.48
CA ASP A 268 3.78 1.01 -18.94
C ASP A 268 5.07 0.16 -18.85
N PRO A 269 6.23 0.66 -19.34
CA PRO A 269 7.49 -0.06 -19.24
C PRO A 269 7.87 -0.45 -17.80
N LEU A 270 7.45 0.33 -16.79
CA LEU A 270 7.74 0.06 -15.38
C LEU A 270 7.03 -1.20 -14.87
N ALA A 271 5.91 -1.60 -15.49
CA ALA A 271 5.17 -2.82 -15.12
C ALA A 271 6.01 -4.09 -15.25
N ARG A 272 7.02 -4.09 -16.11
CA ARG A 272 7.97 -5.20 -16.30
C ARG A 272 9.38 -4.87 -15.81
N GLY A 273 9.58 -3.70 -15.20
CA GLY A 273 10.86 -3.21 -14.71
C GLY A 273 10.86 -3.06 -13.20
N SER A 274 11.35 -1.92 -12.72
CA SER A 274 11.43 -1.63 -11.28
C SER A 274 10.07 -1.52 -10.58
N GLY A 275 8.97 -1.38 -11.32
CA GLY A 275 7.61 -1.29 -10.78
C GLY A 275 6.83 -2.60 -10.78
N ALA A 276 7.45 -3.73 -11.15
CA ALA A 276 6.75 -5.01 -11.33
C ALA A 276 6.04 -5.50 -10.05
N GLY A 277 6.65 -5.31 -8.87
CA GLY A 277 6.04 -5.66 -7.58
C GLY A 277 4.75 -4.88 -7.31
N GLU A 278 4.82 -3.54 -7.42
CA GLU A 278 3.67 -2.65 -7.23
C GLU A 278 2.53 -2.95 -8.21
N TYR A 279 2.89 -3.23 -9.46
CA TYR A 279 1.93 -3.62 -10.49
C TYR A 279 1.29 -4.98 -10.18
N GLY A 280 2.08 -5.97 -9.76
CA GLY A 280 1.59 -7.27 -9.32
C GLY A 280 0.58 -7.17 -8.17
N LEU A 281 0.85 -6.31 -7.19
CA LEU A 281 -0.10 -6.04 -6.10
C LEU A 281 -1.40 -5.38 -6.58
N ALA A 282 -1.30 -4.45 -7.54
CA ALA A 282 -2.46 -3.83 -8.16
C ALA A 282 -3.31 -4.85 -8.95
N LEU A 283 -2.66 -5.76 -9.68
CA LEU A 283 -3.32 -6.86 -10.41
C LEU A 283 -4.09 -7.79 -9.46
N LEU A 284 -3.46 -8.21 -8.35
CA LEU A 284 -4.11 -9.03 -7.33
C LEU A 284 -5.36 -8.34 -6.78
N ALA A 285 -5.23 -7.07 -6.37
CA ALA A 285 -6.38 -6.32 -5.85
C ALA A 285 -7.51 -6.15 -6.87
N ALA A 286 -7.19 -5.95 -8.15
CA ALA A 286 -8.19 -5.85 -9.22
C ALA A 286 -8.88 -7.20 -9.51
N LEU A 287 -8.21 -8.32 -9.28
CA LEU A 287 -8.78 -9.66 -9.39
C LEU A 287 -9.70 -9.98 -8.20
N ASP A 288 -9.29 -9.64 -6.98
CA ASP A 288 -10.05 -9.93 -5.75
C ASP A 288 -11.33 -9.10 -5.64
N ALA A 289 -11.30 -7.88 -6.19
CA ALA A 289 -12.48 -7.01 -6.20
C ALA A 289 -13.57 -7.50 -7.16
N ARG A 290 -13.39 -8.61 -7.91
CA ARG A 290 -14.33 -9.13 -8.91
C ARG A 290 -15.52 -9.89 -8.35
#